data_AF-A0A9D7VP35-F1
#
_entry.id   AF-A0A9D7VP35-F1
#
_cell.length_a   1.000
_cell.length_b   1.000
_cell.length_c   1.000
_cell.angle_alpha   90.00
_cell.angle_beta   90.00
_cell.angle_gamma   90.00
#
_symmetry.space_group_name_H-M   'P 1'
#
loop_
_entity.id
_entity.type
_entity.pdbx_description
1 polymer ?
#
loop_
_entity_poly.entity_id
_entity_poly.type
_entity_poly.pdbx_seq_one_letter_code
_entity_poly.pdbx_strand_id
1 'polypeptide(L)'
;MTDMLDTTRSDGLQPATRDGTASSAAHETRQRIVETANKLFHVYGYQKTTVADIARELGMSPANVYRFFASKAELTKAVAGMVTAGLHSAMIGDTSSQAQTSSERLREMVRRHFHHMRERYADNRKIHDLLEAAMEEAWDEIEIHKARMRSAFAEVIRDGISQGNLPSRTSRPRRCCSSIR
;
A
#
# COMPACT_ATOMS: atom_id res chain seq x y z
N MET A 1 11.35 51.10 -58.96
CA MET A 1 9.94 51.14 -59.37
C MET A 1 9.35 49.80 -58.95
N THR A 2 8.73 49.60 -57.79
CA THR A 2 8.10 50.52 -56.82
C THR A 2 7.84 49.72 -55.52
N ASP A 3 8.12 50.36 -54.37
CA ASP A 3 7.60 50.23 -52.98
C ASP A 3 7.31 48.86 -52.32
N MET A 4 7.78 48.55 -51.11
CA MET A 4 7.69 49.21 -49.79
C MET A 4 6.29 49.11 -49.14
N LEU A 5 6.27 48.53 -47.92
CA LEU A 5 5.32 48.52 -46.78
C LEU A 5 5.20 47.07 -46.25
N ASP A 6 5.91 46.66 -45.19
CA ASP A 6 5.77 46.97 -43.75
C ASP A 6 4.72 46.13 -43.00
N THR A 7 5.15 45.68 -41.82
CA THR A 7 4.34 45.29 -40.65
C THR A 7 3.50 44.01 -40.73
N THR A 8 3.96 42.94 -40.06
CA THR A 8 3.37 42.54 -38.76
C THR A 8 4.17 41.42 -38.06
N ARG A 9 4.62 41.80 -36.87
CA ARG A 9 5.13 41.00 -35.75
C ARG A 9 4.17 39.86 -35.40
N SER A 10 4.61 38.62 -35.56
CA SER A 10 3.93 37.44 -34.99
C SER A 10 4.63 37.02 -33.70
N ASP A 11 4.32 37.75 -32.62
CA ASP A 11 4.44 37.24 -31.25
C ASP A 11 3.41 36.12 -31.08
N GLY A 12 3.86 34.88 -31.22
CA GLY A 12 3.07 33.67 -31.01
C GLY A 12 3.62 32.90 -29.81
N LEU A 13 3.31 33.39 -28.61
CA LEU A 13 3.53 32.74 -27.33
C LEU A 13 3.01 31.29 -27.36
N GLN A 14 3.91 30.31 -27.40
CA GLN A 14 3.57 28.92 -27.10
C GLN A 14 3.25 28.82 -25.60
N PRO A 15 2.08 28.28 -25.19
CA PRO A 15 1.81 28.05 -23.78
C PRO A 15 2.63 26.86 -23.30
N ALA A 16 3.53 27.13 -22.34
CA ALA A 16 4.27 26.13 -21.61
C ALA A 16 3.30 25.23 -20.82
N THR A 17 3.45 23.93 -20.98
CA THR A 17 2.79 22.87 -20.22
C THR A 17 3.14 22.98 -18.73
N ARG A 18 2.21 23.44 -17.88
CA ARG A 18 2.40 23.59 -16.41
C ARG A 18 1.71 22.52 -15.57
N ASP A 19 1.01 21.55 -16.18
CA ASP A 19 0.15 20.62 -15.43
C ASP A 19 0.88 19.40 -14.82
N GLY A 20 2.06 19.02 -15.33
CA GLY A 20 2.77 17.83 -14.84
C GLY A 20 3.48 18.01 -13.48
N THR A 21 4.01 19.21 -13.21
CA THR A 21 4.82 19.48 -12.00
C THR A 21 3.96 19.80 -10.78
N ALA A 22 2.81 20.45 -10.97
CA ALA A 22 1.87 20.75 -9.89
C ALA A 22 1.23 19.48 -9.31
N SER A 23 0.94 18.49 -10.15
CA SER A 23 0.38 17.20 -9.72
C SER A 23 1.39 16.35 -8.94
N SER A 24 2.68 16.36 -9.29
CA SER A 24 3.70 15.61 -8.52
C SER A 24 3.95 16.25 -7.16
N ALA A 25 4.07 17.59 -7.11
CA ALA A 25 4.28 18.30 -5.85
C ALA A 25 3.11 18.13 -4.86
N ALA A 26 1.87 18.11 -5.38
CA ALA A 26 0.69 17.81 -4.57
C ALA A 26 0.70 16.37 -4.05
N HIS A 27 1.10 15.41 -4.89
CA HIS A 27 1.24 14.00 -4.50
C HIS A 27 2.31 13.80 -3.41
N GLU A 28 3.48 14.41 -3.58
CA GLU A 28 4.59 14.38 -2.60
C GLU A 28 4.16 15.00 -1.27
N THR A 29 3.44 16.13 -1.31
CA THR A 29 2.90 16.75 -0.09
C THR A 29 1.90 15.84 0.62
N ARG A 30 0.99 15.22 -0.13
CA ARG A 30 0.03 14.26 0.41
C ARG A 30 0.75 13.08 1.07
N GLN A 31 1.78 12.54 0.43
CA GLN A 31 2.60 11.45 0.98
C GLN A 31 3.30 11.86 2.28
N ARG A 32 3.93 13.04 2.31
CA ARG A 32 4.57 13.59 3.53
C ARG A 32 3.58 13.72 4.69
N ILE A 33 2.34 14.12 4.42
CA ILE A 33 1.29 14.19 5.45
C ILE A 33 1.00 12.80 6.03
N VAL A 34 0.83 11.79 5.18
CA VAL A 34 0.56 10.40 5.60
C VAL A 34 1.74 9.83 6.39
N GLU A 35 2.97 10.05 5.92
CA GLU A 35 4.18 9.58 6.60
C GLU A 35 4.35 10.20 7.99
N THR A 36 4.13 11.52 8.11
CA THR A 36 4.19 12.20 9.41
C THR A 36 3.06 11.76 10.33
N ALA A 37 1.83 11.61 9.82
CA ALA A 37 0.72 11.06 10.60
C ALA A 37 1.05 9.65 11.12
N ASN A 38 1.60 8.80 10.27
CA ASN A 38 2.03 7.47 10.65
C ASN A 38 3.09 7.49 11.77
N LYS A 39 4.11 8.37 11.68
CA LYS A 39 5.12 8.53 12.74
C LYS A 39 4.46 8.92 14.07
N LEU A 40 3.57 9.91 14.06
CA LEU A 40 2.87 10.34 15.27
C LEU A 40 1.94 9.24 15.81
N PHE A 41 1.31 8.43 14.96
CA PHE A 41 0.49 7.30 15.40
C PHE A 41 1.33 6.20 16.06
N HIS A 42 2.55 5.95 15.58
CA HIS A 42 3.48 5.02 16.23
C HIS A 42 3.86 5.50 17.64
N VAL A 43 3.99 6.81 17.86
CA VAL A 43 4.40 7.39 19.15
C VAL A 43 3.21 7.53 20.10
N TYR A 44 2.13 8.18 19.66
CA TYR A 44 1.02 8.62 20.51
C TYR A 44 -0.28 7.83 20.31
N GLY A 45 -0.45 7.20 19.14
CA GLY A 45 -1.66 6.46 18.76
C GLY A 45 -2.66 7.31 17.99
N TYR A 46 -3.37 6.69 17.05
CA TYR A 46 -4.18 7.41 16.06
C TYR A 46 -5.34 8.22 16.66
N GLN A 47 -5.93 7.74 17.77
CA GLN A 47 -7.00 8.43 18.49
C GLN A 47 -6.52 9.67 19.23
N LYS A 48 -5.25 9.70 19.67
CA LYS A 48 -4.67 10.81 20.45
C LYS A 48 -3.98 11.87 19.58
N THR A 49 -3.78 11.59 18.29
CA THR A 49 -3.10 12.51 17.36
C THR A 49 -4.11 13.30 16.55
N THR A 50 -4.12 14.63 16.69
CA THR A 50 -5.00 15.52 15.94
C THR A 50 -4.42 15.93 14.58
N VAL A 51 -5.24 16.44 13.66
CA VAL A 51 -4.76 17.06 12.41
C VAL A 51 -3.87 18.28 12.70
N ALA A 52 -4.15 19.01 13.79
CA ALA A 52 -3.33 20.14 14.21
C ALA A 52 -1.93 19.72 14.65
N ASP A 53 -1.77 18.57 15.34
CA ASP A 53 -0.46 18.02 15.69
C ASP A 53 0.36 17.67 14.46
N ILE A 54 -0.27 17.02 13.48
CA ILE A 54 0.36 16.65 12.20
C ILE A 54 0.78 17.90 11.42
N ALA A 55 -0.10 18.90 11.34
CA ALA A 55 0.19 20.16 10.68
C ALA A 55 1.37 20.89 11.34
N ARG A 56 1.38 20.94 12.68
CA ARG A 56 2.47 21.52 13.48
C ARG A 56 3.81 20.83 13.23
N GLU A 57 3.84 19.50 13.22
CA GLU A 57 5.04 18.71 12.93
C GLU A 57 5.58 18.98 11.50
N LEU A 58 4.69 19.29 10.56
CA LEU A 58 5.04 19.60 9.17
C LEU A 58 5.35 21.10 8.92
N GLY A 59 5.18 21.97 9.91
CA GLY A 59 5.28 23.42 9.73
C GLY A 59 4.19 23.99 8.81
N MET A 60 3.01 23.37 8.78
CA MET A 60 1.87 23.76 7.94
C MET A 60 0.68 24.23 8.79
N SER A 61 -0.26 24.95 8.17
CA SER A 61 -1.55 25.22 8.80
C SER A 61 -2.47 23.98 8.73
N PRO A 62 -3.36 23.77 9.73
CA PRO A 62 -4.36 22.70 9.65
C PRO A 62 -5.24 22.80 8.39
N ALA A 63 -5.57 24.02 7.96
CA ALA A 63 -6.32 24.25 6.72
C ALA A 63 -5.59 23.71 5.48
N ASN A 64 -4.26 23.81 5.42
CA ASN A 64 -3.50 23.23 4.32
C ASN A 64 -3.56 21.70 4.32
N VAL A 65 -3.57 21.05 5.49
CA VAL A 65 -3.75 19.59 5.57
C VAL A 65 -5.14 19.17 5.08
N TYR A 66 -6.18 19.92 5.47
CA TYR A 66 -7.55 19.66 5.01
C TYR A 66 -7.76 19.84 3.50
N ARG A 67 -6.85 20.54 2.80
CA ARG A 67 -6.84 20.61 1.34
C ARG A 67 -6.54 19.26 0.68
N PHE A 68 -5.83 18.37 1.37
CA PHE A 68 -5.44 17.04 0.87
C PHE A 68 -6.29 15.89 1.41
N PHE A 69 -6.96 16.11 2.55
CA PHE A 69 -7.82 15.14 3.22
C PHE A 69 -9.06 15.85 3.75
N ALA A 70 -10.25 15.44 3.32
CA ALA A 70 -11.51 16.06 3.73
C ALA A 70 -11.79 15.86 5.23
N SER A 71 -11.18 14.85 5.86
CA SER A 71 -11.37 14.58 7.29
C SER A 71 -10.17 13.88 7.92
N LYS A 72 -10.14 13.89 9.26
CA LYS A 72 -9.22 13.06 10.05
C LYS A 72 -9.40 11.57 9.73
N ALA A 73 -10.63 11.11 9.51
CA ALA A 73 -10.92 9.71 9.18
C ALA A 73 -10.29 9.30 7.85
N GLU A 74 -10.38 10.15 6.82
CA GLU A 74 -9.76 9.90 5.52
C GLU A 74 -8.23 9.81 5.63
N LEU A 75 -7.61 10.69 6.41
CA LEU A 75 -6.17 10.63 6.67
C LEU A 75 -5.78 9.33 7.41
N THR A 76 -6.56 8.94 8.42
CA THR A 76 -6.31 7.69 9.16
C THR A 76 -6.44 6.45 8.27
N LYS A 77 -7.45 6.42 7.39
CA LYS A 77 -7.61 5.39 6.35
C LYS A 77 -6.41 5.33 5.41
N ALA A 78 -5.93 6.49 4.93
CA ALA A 78 -4.74 6.56 4.09
C ALA A 78 -3.48 6.02 4.80
N VAL A 79 -3.32 6.28 6.10
CA VAL A 79 -2.24 5.69 6.91
C VAL A 79 -2.38 4.17 6.99
N ALA A 80 -3.59 3.64 7.24
CA ALA A 80 -3.83 2.20 7.27
C ALA A 80 -3.49 1.54 5.90
N GLY A 81 -3.88 2.19 4.79
CA GLY A 81 -3.51 1.77 3.44
C GLY A 81 -2.00 1.75 3.20
N MET A 82 -1.28 2.77 3.66
CA MET A 82 0.19 2.82 3.55
C MET A 82 0.86 1.70 4.36
N VAL A 83 0.43 1.49 5.61
CA VAL A 83 0.98 0.44 6.49
C VAL A 83 0.76 -0.95 5.89
N THR A 84 -0.45 -1.23 5.41
CA THR A 84 -0.80 -2.52 4.82
C THR A 84 -0.14 -2.75 3.45
N ALA A 85 0.09 -1.70 2.67
CA ALA A 85 0.90 -1.79 1.45
C ALA A 85 2.36 -2.18 1.76
N GLY A 86 2.94 -1.62 2.82
CA GLY A 86 4.27 -2.01 3.31
C GLY A 86 4.34 -3.49 3.72
N LEU A 87 3.30 -4.00 4.41
CA LEU A 87 3.20 -5.41 4.79
C LEU A 87 3.12 -6.33 3.56
N HIS A 88 2.31 -5.95 2.56
CA HIS A 88 2.21 -6.70 1.30
C HIS A 88 3.55 -6.75 0.56
N SER A 89 4.24 -5.60 0.46
CA SER A 89 5.58 -5.52 -0.14
C SER A 89 6.59 -6.41 0.59
N ALA A 90 6.60 -6.39 1.93
CA ALA A 90 7.50 -7.23 2.72
C ALA A 90 7.20 -8.74 2.59
N MET A 91 5.92 -9.11 2.46
CA MET A 91 5.52 -10.51 2.24
C MET A 91 6.06 -11.05 0.91
N ILE A 92 5.84 -10.32 -0.18
CA ILE A 92 6.32 -10.73 -1.51
C ILE A 92 7.84 -10.65 -1.52
N GLY A 93 8.40 -9.54 -1.05
CA GLY A 93 9.81 -9.18 -1.16
C GLY A 93 10.37 -9.46 -2.57
N ASP A 94 11.67 -9.73 -2.65
CA ASP A 94 12.28 -10.13 -3.92
C ASP A 94 12.01 -11.62 -4.20
N THR A 95 10.79 -11.98 -4.60
CA THR A 95 10.45 -13.36 -5.00
C THR A 95 11.03 -13.73 -6.38
N SER A 96 11.99 -12.97 -6.90
CA SER A 96 12.58 -13.09 -8.23
C SER A 96 13.58 -14.24 -8.38
N SER A 97 13.84 -15.02 -7.32
CA SER A 97 14.67 -16.23 -7.43
C SER A 97 13.91 -17.32 -8.18
N GLN A 98 14.15 -17.40 -9.49
CA GLN A 98 13.68 -18.50 -10.35
C GLN A 98 14.21 -19.89 -9.94
N ALA A 99 15.11 -19.95 -8.95
CA ALA A 99 15.63 -21.20 -8.40
C ALA A 99 14.74 -21.82 -7.31
N GLN A 100 13.69 -21.14 -6.85
CA GLN A 100 12.80 -21.65 -5.80
C GLN A 100 11.56 -22.33 -6.38
N THR A 101 11.22 -23.49 -5.84
CA THR A 101 9.93 -24.14 -6.11
C THR A 101 8.78 -23.29 -5.57
N SER A 102 7.57 -23.41 -6.14
CA SER A 102 6.39 -22.70 -5.64
C SER A 102 6.07 -22.99 -4.17
N SER A 103 6.37 -24.22 -3.71
CA SER A 103 6.24 -24.61 -2.30
C SER A 103 7.19 -23.83 -1.38
N GLU A 104 8.43 -23.58 -1.82
CA GLU A 104 9.40 -22.76 -1.08
C GLU A 104 9.00 -21.28 -1.09
N ARG A 105 8.57 -20.76 -2.25
CA ARG A 105 8.03 -19.39 -2.36
C ARG A 105 6.86 -19.18 -1.41
N LEU A 106 5.90 -20.12 -1.39
CA LEU A 106 4.75 -20.06 -0.48
C LEU A 106 5.18 -20.09 0.99
N ARG A 107 6.11 -20.99 1.34
CA ARG A 107 6.63 -21.09 2.72
C ARG A 107 7.31 -19.78 3.14
N GLU A 108 8.11 -19.17 2.26
CA GLU A 108 8.80 -17.93 2.57
C GLU A 108 7.84 -16.74 2.65
N MET A 109 6.84 -16.64 1.77
CA MET A 109 5.79 -15.62 1.89
C MET A 109 5.05 -15.71 3.23
N VAL A 110 4.65 -16.93 3.63
CA VAL A 110 3.99 -17.16 4.92
C VAL A 110 4.92 -16.80 6.08
N ARG A 111 6.20 -17.21 6.02
CA ARG A 111 7.20 -16.89 7.05
C ARG A 111 7.41 -15.39 7.19
N ARG A 112 7.60 -14.67 6.07
CA ARG A 112 7.77 -13.21 6.04
C ARG A 112 6.54 -12.48 6.57
N HIS A 113 5.35 -12.92 6.17
CA HIS A 113 4.11 -12.35 6.66
C HIS A 113 4.00 -12.49 8.18
N PHE A 114 4.21 -13.69 8.74
CA PHE A 114 4.17 -13.90 10.18
C PHE A 114 5.29 -13.18 10.93
N HIS A 115 6.50 -13.11 10.38
CA HIS A 115 7.61 -12.36 10.97
C HIS A 115 7.28 -10.88 11.06
N HIS A 116 6.83 -10.30 9.96
CA HIS A 116 6.48 -8.89 9.89
C HIS A 116 5.30 -8.55 10.80
N MET A 117 4.32 -9.45 10.89
CA MET A 117 3.20 -9.28 11.83
C MET A 117 3.67 -9.38 13.27
N ARG A 118 4.54 -10.33 13.61
CA ARG A 118 5.10 -10.44 14.96
C ARG A 118 5.94 -9.22 15.34
N GLU A 119 6.87 -8.78 14.51
CA GLU A 119 7.73 -7.63 14.82
C GLU A 119 6.89 -6.35 14.95
N ARG A 120 6.03 -6.03 13.98
CA ARG A 120 5.22 -4.80 14.06
C ARG A 120 4.22 -4.81 15.20
N TYR A 121 3.60 -5.96 15.51
CA TYR A 121 2.57 -6.02 16.54
C TYR A 121 3.12 -6.24 17.95
N ALA A 122 4.26 -6.91 18.10
CA ALA A 122 4.93 -7.01 19.41
C ALA A 122 5.53 -5.66 19.80
N ASP A 123 6.12 -4.92 18.85
CA ASP A 123 6.87 -3.70 19.17
C ASP A 123 6.02 -2.43 19.16
N ASN A 124 4.82 -2.44 18.55
CA ASN A 124 3.96 -1.27 18.52
C ASN A 124 2.45 -1.56 18.55
N ARG A 125 1.91 -1.71 19.76
CA ARG A 125 0.46 -1.85 20.02
C ARG A 125 -0.39 -0.76 19.34
N LYS A 126 0.11 0.47 19.18
CA LYS A 126 -0.72 1.59 18.70
C LYS A 126 -1.09 1.49 17.23
N ILE A 127 -0.23 0.86 16.42
CA ILE A 127 -0.53 0.57 15.01
C ILE A 127 -1.35 -0.71 14.88
N HIS A 128 -1.16 -1.68 15.78
CA HIS A 128 -2.07 -2.82 15.87
C HIS A 128 -3.51 -2.33 16.12
N ASP A 129 -3.73 -1.47 17.11
CA ASP A 129 -5.06 -0.93 17.44
C ASP A 129 -5.70 -0.19 16.23
N LEU A 130 -4.88 0.46 15.38
CA LEU A 130 -5.37 1.08 14.14
C LEU A 130 -5.81 0.03 13.11
N LEU A 131 -5.02 -1.02 12.89
CA LEU A 131 -5.34 -2.05 11.92
C LEU A 131 -6.51 -2.93 12.37
N GLU A 132 -6.61 -3.19 13.68
CA GLU A 132 -7.75 -3.87 14.30
C GLU A 132 -9.04 -3.09 14.08
N ALA A 133 -9.07 -1.79 14.41
CA ALA A 133 -10.21 -0.93 14.13
C ALA A 133 -10.57 -0.90 12.64
N ALA A 134 -9.57 -0.78 11.76
CA ALA A 134 -9.79 -0.80 10.32
C ALA A 134 -10.36 -2.15 9.80
N MET A 135 -10.03 -3.26 10.46
CA MET A 135 -10.60 -4.58 10.18
C MET A 135 -12.04 -4.72 10.70
N GLU A 136 -12.31 -4.26 11.92
CA GLU A 136 -13.65 -4.31 12.55
C GLU A 136 -14.65 -3.44 11.80
N GLU A 137 -14.23 -2.24 11.40
CA GLU A 137 -15.05 -1.28 10.66
C GLU A 137 -15.06 -1.54 9.15
N ALA A 138 -14.40 -2.61 8.68
CA ALA A 138 -14.34 -3.02 7.28
C ALA A 138 -13.95 -1.87 6.32
N TRP A 139 -12.89 -1.12 6.65
CA TRP A 139 -12.40 -0.05 5.78
C TRP A 139 -11.93 -0.61 4.44
N ASP A 140 -12.24 0.10 3.35
CA ASP A 140 -11.91 -0.31 1.98
C ASP A 140 -10.41 -0.61 1.82
N GLU A 141 -9.53 0.14 2.49
CA GLU A 141 -8.08 -0.04 2.44
C GLU A 141 -7.65 -1.43 2.95
N ILE A 142 -8.34 -1.94 3.98
CA ILE A 142 -8.10 -3.28 4.53
C ILE A 142 -8.65 -4.36 3.59
N GLU A 143 -9.83 -4.16 3.00
CA GLU A 143 -10.38 -5.11 2.04
C GLU A 143 -9.53 -5.21 0.78
N ILE A 144 -9.00 -4.07 0.30
CA ILE A 144 -8.01 -4.02 -0.79
C ILE A 144 -6.76 -4.79 -0.39
N HIS A 145 -6.25 -4.62 0.83
CA HIS A 145 -5.10 -5.39 1.31
C HIS A 145 -5.38 -6.89 1.35
N LYS A 146 -6.51 -7.32 1.92
CA LYS A 146 -6.92 -8.74 1.94
C LYS A 146 -7.06 -9.31 0.54
N ALA A 147 -7.60 -8.56 -0.42
CA ALA A 147 -7.69 -8.97 -1.81
C ALA A 147 -6.31 -9.13 -2.47
N ARG A 148 -5.40 -8.18 -2.27
CA ARG A 148 -4.01 -8.24 -2.75
C ARG A 148 -3.26 -9.45 -2.19
N MET A 149 -3.36 -9.67 -0.88
CA MET A 149 -2.77 -10.82 -0.19
C MET A 149 -3.27 -12.15 -0.77
N ARG A 150 -4.60 -12.30 -0.92
CA ARG A 150 -5.19 -13.49 -1.56
C ARG A 150 -4.69 -13.70 -2.98
N SER A 151 -4.62 -12.63 -3.77
CA SER A 151 -4.15 -12.71 -5.16
C SER A 151 -2.71 -13.19 -5.24
N ALA A 152 -1.81 -12.65 -4.41
CA ALA A 152 -0.41 -13.02 -4.38
C ALA A 152 -0.22 -14.52 -4.03
N PHE A 153 -0.92 -15.02 -3.02
CA PHE A 153 -0.88 -16.45 -2.70
C PHE A 153 -1.47 -17.32 -3.81
N ALA A 154 -2.60 -16.91 -4.38
CA ALA A 154 -3.26 -17.65 -5.44
C ALA A 154 -2.38 -17.75 -6.70
N GLU A 155 -1.58 -16.74 -7.00
CA GLU A 155 -0.61 -16.75 -8.11
C GLU A 155 0.46 -17.83 -7.90
N VAL A 156 1.13 -17.84 -6.75
CA VAL A 156 2.15 -18.86 -6.44
C VAL A 156 1.57 -20.28 -6.43
N ILE A 157 0.33 -20.44 -5.95
CA ILE A 157 -0.36 -21.73 -5.97
C ILE A 157 -0.65 -22.17 -7.42
N ARG A 158 -1.16 -21.27 -8.26
CA ARG A 158 -1.41 -21.56 -9.69
C ARG A 158 -0.13 -21.94 -10.42
N ASP A 159 0.96 -21.19 -10.18
CA ASP A 159 2.29 -21.50 -10.73
C ASP A 159 2.71 -22.91 -10.31
N GLY A 160 2.61 -23.23 -9.03
CA GLY A 160 2.99 -24.55 -8.51
C GLY A 160 2.16 -25.69 -9.09
N ILE A 161 0.85 -25.48 -9.32
CA ILE A 161 -0.01 -26.46 -9.99
C ILE A 161 0.42 -26.66 -11.45
N SER A 162 0.67 -25.57 -12.19
CA SER A 162 1.10 -25.65 -13.60
C SER A 162 2.45 -26.33 -13.79
N GLN A 163 3.36 -26.19 -12.82
CA GLN A 163 4.67 -26.82 -12.83
C GLN A 163 4.67 -28.26 -12.28
N GLY A 164 3.52 -28.76 -11.80
CA GLY A 164 3.42 -30.08 -11.15
C GLY A 164 4.04 -30.16 -9.75
N ASN A 165 4.47 -29.02 -9.18
CA ASN A 165 5.10 -28.91 -7.86
C ASN A 165 4.10 -28.85 -6.70
N LEU A 166 2.80 -28.65 -7.00
CA LEU A 166 1.70 -28.65 -6.04
C LEU A 166 0.50 -29.45 -6.58
N PRO A 167 -0.26 -30.15 -5.70
CA PRO A 167 -1.43 -30.91 -6.12
C PRO A 167 -2.62 -29.98 -6.48
N SER A 168 -3.27 -30.24 -7.61
CA SER A 168 -4.41 -29.46 -8.15
C SER A 168 -5.76 -29.68 -7.45
N ARG A 169 -5.80 -30.44 -6.35
CA ARG A 169 -7.02 -30.91 -5.66
C ARG A 169 -7.94 -31.78 -6.56
N THR A 170 -7.44 -32.96 -6.95
CA THR A 170 -8.24 -34.18 -7.17
C THR A 170 -7.41 -35.44 -6.91
N SER A 171 -6.93 -35.60 -5.68
CA SER A 171 -6.63 -36.92 -5.13
C SER A 171 -7.43 -37.05 -3.85
N ARG A 172 -8.65 -37.59 -4.00
CA ARG A 172 -9.47 -38.09 -2.89
C ARG A 172 -8.53 -38.84 -1.94
N PRO A 173 -8.52 -38.58 -0.63
CA PRO A 173 -7.70 -39.37 0.29
C PRO A 173 -8.09 -40.83 0.04
N ARG A 174 -7.14 -41.64 -0.42
CA ARG A 174 -7.34 -43.09 -0.49
C ARG A 174 -7.69 -43.48 0.93
N ARG A 175 -8.95 -43.86 1.17
CA ARG A 175 -9.37 -44.45 2.44
C ARG A 175 -8.40 -45.61 2.65
N CYS A 176 -7.49 -45.48 3.62
CA CYS A 176 -6.80 -46.63 4.20
C CYS A 176 -7.85 -47.43 4.97
N CYS A 177 -8.74 -48.10 4.25
CA CYS A 177 -9.49 -49.23 4.76
C CYS A 177 -8.65 -50.46 4.45
N SER A 178 -7.70 -50.77 5.33
CA SER A 178 -7.09 -52.08 5.37
C SER A 178 -6.98 -52.54 6.82
N SER A 179 -8.01 -53.29 7.22
CA SER A 179 -7.93 -54.45 8.09
C SER A 179 -7.35 -54.24 9.50
N ILE A 180 -8.22 -53.86 10.43
CA ILE A 180 -8.14 -54.43 11.79
C ILE A 180 -9.06 -55.64 11.75
N ARG A 181 -8.45 -56.82 11.75
CA ARG A 181 -9.09 -58.10 12.06
C ARG A 181 -8.80 -58.39 13.53
#